data_AF-A0A915YY46-F1
#
_entry.id   AF-A0A915YY46-F1
#
_cell.length_a   1.000
_cell.length_b   1.000
_cell.length_c   1.000
_cell.angle_alpha   90.00
_cell.angle_beta   90.00
_cell.angle_gamma   90.00
#
_symmetry.space_group_name_H-M   'P 1'
#
loop_
_entity.id
_entity.type
_entity.pdbx_description
1 polymer ?
#
loop_
_entity_poly.entity_id
_entity_poly.type
_entity_poly.pdbx_seq_one_letter_code
_entity_poly.pdbx_strand_id
1 'polypeptide(L)'
;MAVKVLDDYYLAITAIITIGYQLIFFSVSYGFQIDSVTDFGGGSNVAILAILTLIFCQTWYVRQIVATIFAVIWGVRLGLFCLYRMLKSGHDSRFDNIRGSFKSLLFFYIFQMMWVWTISLPVIFLNSPRISGKEEAGKDVEFGSVTDIIGIIIFSIGILIESIADIQKFFFRQRRTSPVQFINTGLWAWSRHPNYFGEMMLWSVKKNYQFTNYH
;
A
#
# COMPACT_ATOMS: atom_id res chain seq x y z
N MET A 1 -6.63 24.04 -12.14
CA MET A 1 -6.91 23.30 -13.40
C MET A 1 -6.06 22.05 -13.33
N ALA A 2 -6.66 20.86 -13.35
CA ALA A 2 -5.90 19.61 -13.24
C ALA A 2 -4.89 19.53 -14.38
N VAL A 3 -3.62 19.28 -14.06
CA VAL A 3 -2.57 19.24 -15.09
C VAL A 3 -2.76 17.94 -15.86
N LYS A 4 -2.97 18.01 -17.18
CA LYS A 4 -3.02 16.83 -18.03
C LYS A 4 -1.58 16.39 -18.31
N VAL A 5 -1.11 15.39 -17.55
CA VAL A 5 0.33 15.07 -17.53
C VAL A 5 0.74 14.10 -18.63
N LEU A 6 -0.16 13.27 -19.19
CA LEU A 6 0.10 12.37 -20.35
C LEU A 6 -1.22 11.71 -20.80
N ASP A 7 -2.10 11.43 -19.84
CA ASP A 7 -3.42 10.82 -20.02
C ASP A 7 -4.44 11.40 -19.01
N ASP A 8 -5.74 11.26 -19.29
CA ASP A 8 -6.82 11.83 -18.46
C ASP A 8 -7.05 11.07 -17.13
N TYR A 9 -6.41 9.91 -16.95
CA TYR A 9 -6.55 9.05 -15.77
C TYR A 9 -5.27 8.96 -14.92
N TYR A 10 -4.19 9.64 -15.30
CA TYR A 10 -2.85 9.53 -14.69
C TYR A 10 -2.24 8.12 -14.70
N LEU A 11 -2.74 7.20 -15.52
CA LEU A 11 -2.26 5.83 -15.60
C LEU A 11 -0.86 5.76 -16.20
N ALA A 12 -0.59 6.53 -17.26
CA ALA A 12 0.70 6.49 -17.94
C ALA A 12 1.81 7.08 -17.06
N ILE A 13 1.57 8.24 -16.45
CA ILE A 13 2.55 8.91 -15.58
C ILE A 13 2.85 8.07 -14.32
N THR A 14 1.82 7.49 -13.69
CA THR A 14 2.00 6.66 -12.50
C THR A 14 2.72 5.34 -12.81
N ALA A 15 2.49 4.75 -13.97
CA ALA A 15 3.24 3.57 -14.43
C ALA A 15 4.73 3.92 -14.64
N ILE A 16 5.04 5.04 -15.29
CA ILE A 16 6.42 5.50 -15.51
C ILE A 16 7.13 5.75 -14.17
N ILE A 17 6.46 6.45 -13.24
CA ILE A 17 7.00 6.70 -11.89
C ILE A 17 7.25 5.37 -11.17
N THR A 18 6.29 4.44 -11.22
CA THR A 18 6.41 3.12 -10.59
C THR A 18 7.62 2.36 -11.13
N ILE A 19 7.75 2.30 -12.45
CA ILE A 19 8.86 1.60 -13.11
C ILE A 19 10.19 2.24 -12.72
N GLY A 20 10.32 3.57 -12.86
CA GLY A 20 11.55 4.28 -12.52
C GLY A 20 11.94 4.11 -11.05
N TYR A 21 10.99 4.27 -10.13
CA TYR A 21 11.21 4.09 -8.70
C TYR A 21 11.65 2.67 -8.35
N GLN A 22 10.93 1.67 -8.86
CA GLN A 22 11.24 0.26 -8.58
C GLN A 22 12.56 -0.17 -9.22
N LEU A 23 12.95 0.38 -10.38
CA LEU A 23 14.26 0.12 -10.99
C LEU A 23 15.42 0.73 -10.21
N ILE A 24 15.23 1.89 -9.56
CA ILE A 24 16.23 2.46 -8.63
C ILE A 24 16.44 1.50 -7.46
N PHE A 25 15.34 1.04 -6.85
CA PHE A 25 15.38 0.10 -5.73
C PHE A 25 15.98 -1.25 -6.15
N PHE A 26 15.66 -1.74 -7.35
CA PHE A 26 16.28 -2.94 -7.94
C PHE A 26 17.79 -2.77 -8.10
N SER A 27 18.24 -1.62 -8.61
CA SER A 27 19.67 -1.34 -8.81
C SER A 27 20.42 -1.30 -7.48
N VAL A 28 19.82 -0.67 -6.45
CA VAL A 28 20.37 -0.63 -5.09
C VAL A 28 20.39 -2.05 -4.48
N SER A 29 19.30 -2.80 -4.59
CA SER A 29 19.21 -4.15 -4.03
C SER A 29 20.18 -5.11 -4.70
N TYR A 30 20.32 -5.06 -6.03
CA TYR A 30 21.27 -5.88 -6.78
C TYR A 30 22.73 -5.48 -6.49
N GLY A 31 23.03 -4.18 -6.46
CA GLY A 31 24.39 -3.67 -6.26
C GLY A 31 24.92 -3.88 -4.84
N PHE A 32 24.10 -3.66 -3.83
CA PHE A 32 24.48 -3.81 -2.43
C PHE A 32 24.09 -5.16 -1.81
N GLN A 33 23.35 -6.01 -2.54
CA GLN A 33 22.81 -7.28 -2.05
C GLN A 33 21.99 -7.09 -0.76
N ILE A 34 21.27 -5.96 -0.69
CA ILE A 34 20.39 -5.61 0.44
C ILE A 34 18.97 -5.96 0.03
N ASP A 35 18.51 -7.10 0.51
CA ASP A 35 17.18 -7.65 0.21
C ASP A 35 16.07 -6.84 0.86
N SER A 36 16.38 -6.14 1.94
CA SER A 36 15.38 -5.48 2.79
C SER A 36 14.83 -4.18 2.22
N VAL A 37 15.51 -3.63 1.22
CA VAL A 37 15.12 -2.39 0.54
C VAL A 37 13.94 -2.66 -0.42
N THR A 38 13.77 -3.91 -0.88
CA THR A 38 12.68 -4.36 -1.77
C THR A 38 11.29 -4.10 -1.17
N ASP A 39 11.03 -4.65 0.02
CA ASP A 39 9.76 -4.57 0.73
C ASP A 39 9.42 -3.12 1.12
N PHE A 40 10.42 -2.34 1.55
CA PHE A 40 10.25 -0.91 1.85
C PHE A 40 9.85 -0.14 0.60
N GLY A 41 10.54 -0.38 -0.52
CA GLY A 41 10.28 0.25 -1.81
C GLY A 41 8.87 0.00 -2.33
N GLY A 42 8.27 -1.15 -2.03
CA GLY A 42 6.87 -1.43 -2.38
C GLY A 42 5.89 -0.51 -1.66
N GLY A 43 5.96 -0.45 -0.32
CA GLY A 43 5.06 0.35 0.50
C GLY A 43 5.24 1.86 0.32
N SER A 44 6.49 2.33 0.22
CA SER A 44 6.80 3.75 -0.01
C SER A 44 6.33 4.23 -1.38
N ASN A 45 6.39 3.38 -2.42
CA ASN A 45 5.93 3.74 -3.76
C ASN A 45 4.42 4.01 -3.78
N VAL A 46 3.61 3.21 -3.09
CA VAL A 46 2.16 3.47 -2.95
C VAL A 46 1.89 4.83 -2.29
N ALA A 47 2.63 5.16 -1.23
CA ALA A 47 2.48 6.46 -0.56
C ALA A 47 2.89 7.63 -1.47
N ILE A 48 3.99 7.48 -2.23
CA ILE A 48 4.46 8.49 -3.19
C ILE A 48 3.44 8.69 -4.32
N LEU A 49 2.91 7.62 -4.91
CA LEU A 49 1.89 7.71 -5.96
C LEU A 49 0.62 8.42 -5.45
N ALA A 50 0.18 8.12 -4.23
CA ALA A 50 -0.98 8.77 -3.63
C ALA A 50 -0.75 10.29 -3.48
N ILE A 51 0.41 10.70 -2.99
CA ILE A 51 0.76 12.12 -2.81
C ILE A 51 0.90 12.82 -4.16
N LEU A 52 1.64 12.24 -5.11
CA LEU A 52 1.89 12.85 -6.41
C LEU A 52 0.60 13.02 -7.23
N THR A 53 -0.29 12.03 -7.23
CA THR A 53 -1.56 12.14 -7.94
C THR A 53 -2.46 13.21 -7.35
N LEU A 54 -2.48 13.38 -6.02
CA LEU A 54 -3.20 14.49 -5.37
C LEU A 54 -2.61 15.86 -5.77
N ILE A 55 -1.28 15.98 -5.80
CA ILE A 55 -0.60 17.21 -6.22
C ILE A 55 -0.89 17.53 -7.70
N PHE A 56 -0.87 16.54 -8.60
CA PHE A 56 -1.15 16.76 -10.02
C PHE A 56 -2.61 17.15 -10.28
N CYS A 57 -3.55 16.60 -9.50
CA CYS A 57 -4.97 16.88 -9.63
C CYS A 57 -5.31 18.36 -9.38
N GLN A 58 -4.61 19.03 -8.47
CA GLN A 58 -4.85 20.44 -8.10
C GLN A 58 -6.30 20.72 -7.67
N THR A 59 -7.05 19.68 -7.28
CA THR A 59 -8.34 19.77 -6.60
C THR A 59 -8.20 19.12 -5.23
N TRP A 60 -8.87 19.70 -4.24
CA TRP A 60 -8.66 19.38 -2.82
C TRP A 60 -9.97 18.96 -2.17
N TYR A 61 -10.67 18.00 -2.77
CA TYR A 61 -11.90 17.47 -2.20
C TYR A 61 -11.58 16.61 -0.96
N VAL A 62 -12.43 16.69 0.08
CA VAL A 62 -12.20 15.99 1.36
C VAL A 62 -12.02 14.49 1.16
N ARG A 63 -12.79 13.87 0.26
CA ARG A 63 -12.71 12.44 -0.08
C ARG A 63 -11.34 12.04 -0.66
N GLN A 64 -10.77 12.87 -1.54
CA GLN A 64 -9.44 12.64 -2.12
C GLN A 64 -8.35 12.73 -1.06
N ILE A 65 -8.44 13.72 -0.17
CA ILE A 65 -7.50 13.91 0.93
C ILE A 65 -7.55 12.69 1.87
N VAL A 66 -8.74 12.26 2.29
CA VAL A 66 -8.90 11.11 3.19
C VAL A 66 -8.38 9.82 2.55
N ALA A 67 -8.74 9.54 1.29
CA ALA A 67 -8.24 8.35 0.59
C ALA A 67 -6.72 8.37 0.40
N THR A 68 -6.14 9.55 0.13
CA THR A 68 -4.69 9.74 0.04
C THR A 68 -4.03 9.49 1.40
N ILE A 69 -4.59 10.03 2.50
CA ILE A 69 -4.11 9.78 3.86
C ILE A 69 -4.15 8.28 4.18
N PHE A 70 -5.22 7.58 3.82
CA PHE A 70 -5.33 6.14 4.04
C PHE A 70 -4.25 5.35 3.30
N ALA A 71 -3.99 5.69 2.04
CA ALA A 71 -2.93 5.06 1.26
C ALA A 71 -1.54 5.36 1.83
N VAL A 72 -1.29 6.60 2.28
CA VAL A 72 -0.04 7.01 2.91
C VAL A 72 0.16 6.29 4.24
N ILE A 73 -0.83 6.29 5.13
CA ILE A 73 -0.77 5.58 6.42
C ILE A 73 -0.46 4.10 6.19
N TRP A 74 -1.18 3.46 5.27
CA TRP A 74 -0.96 2.05 4.98
C TRP A 74 0.43 1.78 4.40
N GLY A 75 0.86 2.57 3.40
CA GLY A 75 2.16 2.42 2.74
C GLY A 75 3.34 2.70 3.67
N VAL A 76 3.25 3.75 4.48
CA VAL A 76 4.25 4.09 5.51
C VAL A 76 4.29 3.02 6.59
N ARG A 77 3.15 2.54 7.10
CA ARG A 77 3.10 1.46 8.08
C ARG A 77 3.74 0.18 7.55
N LEU A 78 3.40 -0.23 6.32
CA LEU A 78 3.98 -1.42 5.68
C LEU A 78 5.50 -1.26 5.51
N GLY A 79 5.94 -0.13 4.96
CA GLY A 79 7.36 0.17 4.76
C GLY A 79 8.14 0.20 6.07
N LEU A 80 7.66 0.93 7.07
CA LEU A 80 8.30 1.04 8.39
C LEU A 80 8.35 -0.30 9.12
N PHE A 81 7.30 -1.11 9.05
CA PHE A 81 7.30 -2.43 9.67
C PHE A 81 8.34 -3.35 9.02
N CYS A 82 8.46 -3.34 7.69
CA CYS A 82 9.48 -4.09 6.98
C CYS A 82 10.89 -3.59 7.31
N LEU A 83 11.10 -2.28 7.38
CA LEU A 83 12.37 -1.67 7.76
C LEU A 83 12.77 -2.00 9.21
N TYR A 84 11.82 -1.92 10.14
CA TYR A 84 12.03 -2.28 11.54
C TYR A 84 12.39 -3.76 11.70
N ARG A 85 11.68 -4.64 10.98
CA ARG A 85 11.95 -6.08 10.94
C ARG A 85 13.35 -6.37 10.43
N MET A 86 13.82 -5.64 9.41
CA MET A 86 15.20 -5.72 8.93
C MET A 86 16.19 -5.36 10.03
N LEU A 87 16.05 -4.18 10.65
CA LEU A 87 17.00 -3.71 11.66
C LEU A 87 17.14 -4.67 12.84
N LYS A 88 16.08 -5.43 13.16
CA LYS A 88 16.08 -6.37 14.27
C LYS A 88 16.48 -7.80 13.90
N SER A 89 16.06 -8.30 12.73
CA SER A 89 16.36 -9.67 12.31
C SER A 89 17.66 -9.79 11.50
N GLY A 90 18.18 -8.69 10.95
CA GLY A 90 19.44 -8.60 10.22
C GLY A 90 19.43 -9.26 8.83
N HIS A 91 18.67 -10.34 8.66
CA HIS A 91 18.67 -11.18 7.46
C HIS A 91 17.28 -11.78 7.21
N ASP A 92 16.78 -11.72 5.98
CA ASP A 92 15.51 -12.36 5.59
C ASP A 92 15.80 -13.55 4.66
N SER A 93 15.66 -14.75 5.20
CA SER A 93 15.97 -16.01 4.50
C SER A 93 15.13 -16.24 3.23
N ARG A 94 14.09 -15.43 2.99
CA ARG A 94 13.26 -15.47 1.78
C ARG A 94 14.05 -15.09 0.53
N PHE A 95 15.01 -14.19 0.66
CA PHE A 95 15.73 -13.63 -0.48
C PHE A 95 17.07 -14.30 -0.75
N ASP A 96 17.51 -15.23 0.11
CA ASP A 96 18.78 -15.95 -0.04
C ASP A 96 18.96 -16.61 -1.41
N ASN A 97 17.88 -17.20 -1.94
CA ASN A 97 17.90 -17.88 -3.23
C ASN A 97 17.63 -16.94 -4.42
N ILE A 98 17.16 -15.71 -4.18
CA ILE A 98 16.71 -14.76 -5.21
C ILE A 98 17.80 -13.73 -5.50
N ARG A 99 18.48 -13.24 -4.45
CA ARG A 99 19.42 -12.10 -4.51
C ARG A 99 20.67 -12.35 -5.36
N GLY A 100 21.12 -13.60 -5.41
CA GLY A 100 22.28 -14.01 -6.22
C GLY A 100 22.00 -14.12 -7.72
N SER A 101 20.73 -14.05 -8.13
CA SER A 101 20.32 -14.19 -9.53
C SER A 101 19.71 -12.90 -10.04
N PHE A 102 20.39 -12.24 -10.97
CA PHE A 102 19.87 -11.05 -11.65
C PHE A 102 18.47 -11.28 -12.23
N LYS A 103 18.25 -12.42 -12.90
CA LYS A 103 16.96 -12.75 -13.53
C LYS A 103 15.86 -12.99 -12.50
N SER A 104 16.16 -13.67 -11.40
CA SER A 104 15.16 -13.95 -10.35
C SER A 104 14.76 -12.68 -9.62
N LEU A 105 15.74 -11.84 -9.27
CA LEU A 105 15.49 -10.55 -8.65
C LEU A 105 14.71 -9.61 -9.59
N LEU A 106 15.08 -9.55 -10.88
CA LEU A 106 14.36 -8.72 -11.85
C LEU A 106 12.90 -9.17 -12.00
N PHE A 107 12.66 -10.47 -12.08
CA PHE A 107 11.30 -11.01 -12.16
C PHE A 107 10.50 -10.66 -10.90
N PHE A 108 11.09 -10.81 -9.70
CA PHE A 108 10.46 -10.38 -8.46
C PHE A 108 10.04 -8.90 -8.50
N TYR A 109 10.93 -8.02 -8.97
CA TYR A 109 10.63 -6.59 -9.10
C TYR A 109 9.56 -6.28 -10.15
N ILE A 110 9.49 -7.02 -11.27
CA ILE A 110 8.42 -6.86 -12.26
C ILE A 110 7.06 -7.22 -11.64
N PHE A 111 6.98 -8.32 -10.89
CA PHE A 111 5.76 -8.67 -10.17
C PHE A 111 5.40 -7.61 -9.12
N GLN A 112 6.39 -7.11 -8.39
CA GLN A 112 6.21 -6.05 -7.42
C GLN A 112 5.70 -4.76 -8.08
N MET A 113 6.24 -4.36 -9.24
CA MET A 113 5.78 -3.18 -10.01
C MET A 113 4.31 -3.33 -10.40
N MET A 114 3.93 -4.46 -11.00
CA MET A 114 2.55 -4.72 -11.40
C MET A 114 1.61 -4.70 -10.20
N TRP A 115 2.02 -5.34 -9.10
CA TRP A 115 1.23 -5.39 -7.87
C TRP A 115 1.05 -4.00 -7.26
N VAL A 116 2.14 -3.25 -7.03
CA VAL A 116 2.13 -1.89 -6.47
C VAL A 116 1.25 -0.95 -7.30
N TRP A 117 1.37 -1.03 -8.63
CA TRP A 117 0.57 -0.21 -9.52
C TRP A 117 -0.92 -0.57 -9.42
N THR A 118 -1.25 -1.86 -9.46
CA THR A 118 -2.63 -2.37 -9.37
C THR A 118 -3.30 -1.95 -8.07
N ILE A 119 -2.62 -2.08 -6.93
CA ILE A 119 -3.18 -1.70 -5.63
C ILE A 119 -3.32 -0.18 -5.44
N SER A 120 -2.59 0.60 -6.24
CA SER A 120 -2.65 2.07 -6.22
C SER A 120 -3.75 2.62 -7.13
N LEU A 121 -4.26 1.83 -8.08
CA LEU A 121 -5.31 2.24 -9.02
C LEU A 121 -6.51 2.93 -8.36
N PRO A 122 -7.05 2.47 -7.21
CA PRO A 122 -8.20 3.12 -6.61
C PRO A 122 -7.98 4.61 -6.29
N VAL A 123 -6.79 4.94 -5.78
CA VAL A 123 -6.41 6.33 -5.45
C VAL A 123 -6.04 7.11 -6.70
N ILE A 124 -5.37 6.48 -7.66
CA ILE A 124 -5.01 7.10 -8.95
C ILE A 124 -6.28 7.54 -9.70
N PHE A 125 -7.28 6.66 -9.79
CA PHE A 125 -8.57 6.98 -10.41
C PHE A 125 -9.30 8.09 -9.65
N LEU A 126 -9.39 7.99 -8.31
CA LEU A 126 -10.06 9.02 -7.51
C LEU A 126 -9.42 10.40 -7.67
N ASN A 127 -8.09 10.46 -7.82
CA ASN A 127 -7.34 11.71 -8.03
C ASN A 127 -7.24 12.10 -9.52
N SER A 128 -7.86 11.35 -10.44
CA SER A 128 -7.73 11.65 -11.87
C SER A 128 -8.52 12.89 -12.30
N PRO A 129 -8.04 13.66 -13.30
CA PRO A 129 -8.71 14.82 -13.85
C PRO A 129 -10.12 14.53 -14.37
N ARG A 130 -10.35 13.32 -14.89
CA ARG A 130 -11.64 12.94 -15.46
C ARG A 130 -12.72 12.75 -14.39
N ILE A 131 -12.35 12.23 -13.23
CA ILE A 131 -13.27 12.03 -12.10
C ILE A 131 -13.38 13.30 -11.25
N SER A 132 -12.28 14.05 -11.15
CA SER A 132 -12.17 15.24 -10.30
C SER A 132 -12.48 16.55 -11.04
N GLY A 133 -12.67 16.47 -12.36
CA GLY A 133 -12.94 17.60 -13.23
C GLY A 133 -14.37 18.08 -13.04
N LYS A 134 -14.53 19.37 -12.77
CA LYS A 134 -15.81 20.04 -12.46
C LYS A 134 -16.93 19.85 -13.49
N GLU A 135 -16.64 19.38 -14.71
CA GLU A 135 -17.64 19.19 -15.76
C GLU A 135 -18.35 17.82 -15.71
N GLU A 136 -17.69 16.78 -15.18
CA GLU A 136 -18.26 15.42 -15.06
C GLU A 136 -18.23 14.89 -13.61
N ALA A 137 -17.69 15.64 -12.65
CA ALA A 137 -17.79 15.34 -11.23
C ALA A 137 -19.27 15.38 -10.83
N GLY A 138 -19.94 14.23 -10.97
CA GLY A 138 -21.31 14.02 -10.54
C GLY A 138 -21.46 14.58 -9.14
N LYS A 139 -22.46 15.47 -8.98
CA LYS A 139 -22.90 16.17 -7.76
C LYS A 139 -22.01 15.86 -6.55
N ASP A 140 -21.22 16.84 -6.10
CA ASP A 140 -20.54 16.83 -4.80
C ASP A 140 -21.47 16.22 -3.73
N VAL A 141 -21.40 14.90 -3.52
CA VAL A 141 -22.14 14.25 -2.45
C VAL A 141 -21.40 14.66 -1.21
N GLU A 142 -22.05 15.51 -0.40
CA GLU A 142 -21.47 16.07 0.81
C GLU A 142 -20.71 14.99 1.58
N PHE A 143 -19.44 15.27 1.86
CA PHE A 143 -18.62 14.39 2.68
C PHE A 143 -19.25 14.32 4.07
N GLY A 144 -19.47 13.10 4.57
CA GLY A 144 -20.22 12.89 5.83
C GLY A 144 -21.42 11.96 5.69
N SER A 145 -21.62 11.35 4.52
CA SER A 145 -22.53 10.21 4.40
C SER A 145 -22.16 9.11 5.41
N VAL A 146 -23.17 8.36 5.84
CA VAL A 146 -23.01 7.19 6.73
C VAL A 146 -21.96 6.22 6.18
N THR A 147 -21.86 6.09 4.85
CA THR A 147 -20.85 5.24 4.18
C THR A 147 -19.42 5.73 4.40
N ASP A 148 -19.19 7.05 4.46
CA ASP A 148 -17.87 7.62 4.70
C ASP A 148 -17.42 7.39 6.14
N ILE A 149 -18.33 7.58 7.09
CA ILE A 149 -18.07 7.34 8.53
C ILE A 149 -17.76 5.86 8.77
N ILE A 150 -18.58 4.96 8.23
CA ILE A 150 -18.35 3.52 8.31
C ILE A 150 -17.02 3.15 7.65
N GLY A 151 -16.70 3.75 6.50
CA GLY A 151 -15.42 3.55 5.80
C GLY A 151 -14.22 3.91 6.67
N ILE A 152 -14.26 5.06 7.33
CA ILE A 152 -13.20 5.50 8.26
C ILE A 152 -13.06 4.53 9.44
N ILE A 153 -14.17 4.14 10.06
CA ILE A 153 -14.16 3.22 11.21
C ILE A 153 -13.58 1.86 10.81
N ILE A 154 -14.03 1.28 9.69
CA ILE A 154 -13.52 0.00 9.19
C ILE A 154 -12.03 0.12 8.86
N PHE A 155 -11.59 1.23 8.26
CA PHE A 155 -10.19 1.45 7.96
C PHE A 155 -9.34 1.51 9.24
N SER A 156 -9.78 2.29 10.24
CA SER A 156 -9.08 2.40 11.52
C SER A 156 -8.97 1.05 12.23
N ILE A 157 -10.06 0.28 12.29
CA ILE A 157 -10.06 -1.06 12.90
C ILE A 157 -9.14 -2.01 12.10
N GLY A 158 -9.19 -1.98 10.77
CA GLY A 158 -8.35 -2.80 9.92
C GLY A 158 -6.86 -2.57 10.16
N ILE A 159 -6.43 -1.30 10.19
CA ILE A 159 -5.02 -0.92 10.47
C ILE A 159 -4.61 -1.37 11.87
N LEU A 160 -5.48 -1.22 12.87
CA LEU A 160 -5.19 -1.63 14.24
C LEU A 160 -5.02 -3.15 14.34
N ILE A 161 -5.95 -3.92 13.78
CA ILE A 161 -5.87 -5.39 13.78
C ILE A 161 -4.61 -5.85 13.08
N GLU A 162 -4.32 -5.32 11.87
CA GLU A 162 -3.14 -5.67 11.11
C GLU A 162 -1.86 -5.37 11.89
N SER A 163 -1.75 -4.16 12.44
CA SER A 163 -0.56 -3.71 13.18
C SER A 163 -0.34 -4.54 14.46
N ILE A 164 -1.39 -4.79 15.24
CA ILE A 164 -1.29 -5.58 16.47
C ILE A 164 -0.93 -7.03 16.13
N ALA A 165 -1.54 -7.62 15.11
CA ALA A 165 -1.27 -8.99 14.68
C ALA A 165 0.19 -9.17 14.23
N ASP A 166 0.70 -8.23 13.43
CA ASP A 166 2.08 -8.24 12.93
C ASP A 166 3.09 -8.09 14.07
N ILE A 167 2.85 -7.17 15.02
CA ILE A 167 3.69 -6.98 16.20
C ILE A 167 3.69 -8.24 17.08
N GLN A 168 2.52 -8.83 17.35
CA GLN A 168 2.40 -10.08 18.11
C GLN A 168 3.22 -11.21 17.46
N LYS A 169 3.07 -11.38 16.14
CA LYS A 169 3.81 -12.38 15.36
C LYS A 169 5.32 -12.12 15.39
N PHE A 170 5.73 -10.86 15.31
CA PHE A 170 7.13 -10.46 15.36
C PHE A 170 7.79 -10.78 16.71
N PHE A 171 7.15 -10.44 17.83
CA PHE A 171 7.66 -10.77 19.15
C PHE A 171 7.64 -12.28 19.43
N PHE A 172 6.60 -12.98 18.99
CA PHE A 172 6.56 -14.44 19.08
C PHE A 172 7.71 -15.10 18.31
N ARG A 173 7.98 -14.65 17.08
CA ARG A 173 9.09 -15.19 16.27
C ARG A 173 10.48 -14.98 16.91
N GLN A 174 10.65 -13.93 17.70
CA GLN A 174 11.89 -13.70 18.45
C GLN A 174 12.00 -14.55 19.71
N ARG A 175 10.87 -14.94 20.32
CA ARG A 175 10.84 -15.71 21.58
C ARG A 175 10.66 -17.22 21.38
N ARG A 176 10.20 -17.66 20.21
CA ARG A 176 9.97 -19.08 19.92
C ARG A 176 11.27 -19.86 20.03
N THR A 177 11.20 -21.03 20.63
CA THR A 177 12.35 -21.93 20.83
C THR A 177 12.43 -23.00 19.76
N SER A 178 11.36 -23.20 18.98
CA SER A 178 11.32 -24.14 17.87
C SER A 178 10.63 -23.54 16.64
N PRO A 179 11.09 -23.85 15.41
CA PRO A 179 10.46 -23.40 14.18
C PRO A 179 9.03 -23.95 13.97
N VAL A 180 8.67 -25.04 14.65
CA VAL A 180 7.34 -25.69 14.57
C VAL A 180 6.32 -25.05 15.53
N GLN A 181 6.75 -24.19 16.45
CA GLN A 181 5.83 -23.52 17.36
C GLN A 181 5.01 -22.43 16.64
N PHE A 182 3.71 -22.42 16.92
CA PHE A 182 2.77 -21.43 16.42
C PHE A 182 2.31 -20.47 17.53
N ILE A 183 2.04 -19.23 17.14
CA ILE A 183 1.44 -18.25 18.05
C ILE A 183 -0.03 -18.59 18.25
N ASN A 184 -0.47 -18.64 19.50
CA ASN A 184 -1.84 -18.95 19.91
C ASN A 184 -2.36 -17.96 20.96
N THR A 185 -1.77 -16.76 21.05
CA THR A 185 -2.11 -15.72 22.01
C THR A 185 -2.54 -14.44 21.31
N GLY A 186 -3.29 -13.58 22.01
CA GLY A 186 -3.78 -12.33 21.44
C GLY A 186 -4.75 -12.56 20.29
N LEU A 187 -4.59 -11.82 19.18
CA LEU A 187 -5.46 -11.95 18.00
C LEU A 187 -5.31 -13.31 17.30
N TRP A 188 -4.14 -13.94 17.43
CA TRP A 188 -3.85 -15.24 16.84
C TRP A 188 -4.52 -16.40 17.57
N ALA A 189 -5.08 -16.18 18.77
CA ALA A 189 -5.93 -17.16 19.44
C ALA A 189 -7.29 -17.31 18.76
N TRP A 190 -7.78 -16.24 18.12
CA TRP A 190 -9.11 -16.16 17.52
C TRP A 190 -9.10 -16.52 16.03
N SER A 191 -8.00 -16.27 15.33
CA SER A 191 -7.85 -16.55 13.91
C SER A 191 -6.44 -17.02 13.59
N ARG A 192 -6.31 -17.89 12.57
CA ARG A 192 -5.00 -18.32 12.05
C ARG A 192 -4.28 -17.22 11.27
N HIS A 193 -5.01 -16.22 10.77
CA HIS A 193 -4.45 -15.11 9.97
C HIS A 193 -5.16 -13.78 10.28
N PRO A 194 -5.05 -13.25 11.52
CA PRO A 194 -5.71 -12.00 11.90
C PRO A 194 -5.17 -10.79 11.13
N ASN A 195 -3.90 -10.83 10.71
CA ASN A 195 -3.31 -9.78 9.89
C ASN A 195 -3.99 -9.67 8.51
N TYR A 196 -4.28 -10.79 7.85
CA TYR A 196 -5.02 -10.80 6.57
C TYR A 196 -6.46 -10.33 6.73
N PHE A 197 -7.08 -10.56 7.90
CA PHE A 197 -8.41 -10.02 8.17
C PHE A 197 -8.40 -8.49 8.21
N GLY A 198 -7.43 -7.90 8.91
CA GLY A 198 -7.22 -6.45 8.90
C GLY A 198 -7.03 -5.93 7.46
N GLU A 199 -6.17 -6.59 6.69
CA GLU A 199 -5.90 -6.22 5.30
C GLU A 199 -7.17 -6.27 4.42
N MET A 200 -7.99 -7.32 4.55
CA MET A 200 -9.27 -7.42 3.83
C MET A 200 -10.24 -6.28 4.18
N MET A 201 -10.28 -5.85 5.45
CA MET A 201 -11.09 -4.70 5.86
C MET A 201 -10.62 -3.41 5.16
N LEU A 202 -9.31 -3.18 5.08
CA LEU A 202 -8.74 -2.01 4.40
C LEU A 202 -9.08 -1.97 2.91
N TRP A 203 -8.97 -3.11 2.23
CA TRP A 203 -9.31 -3.20 0.81
C TRP A 203 -10.81 -3.01 0.54
N SER A 204 -11.67 -3.49 1.44
CA SER A 204 -13.13 -3.33 1.32
C SER A 204 -13.54 -1.85 1.35
N VAL A 205 -12.87 -1.04 2.16
CA VAL A 205 -13.13 0.41 2.25
C VAL A 205 -12.71 1.13 0.97
N LYS A 206 -11.49 0.88 0.47
CA LYS A 206 -10.98 1.51 -0.77
C LYS A 206 -11.92 1.26 -1.96
N LYS A 207 -12.49 0.05 -2.04
CA LYS A 207 -13.49 -0.30 -3.06
C LYS A 207 -14.74 0.59 -2.94
N ASN A 208 -15.34 0.70 -1.76
CA ASN A 208 -16.55 1.49 -1.57
C ASN A 208 -16.39 2.97 -1.94
N TYR A 209 -15.22 3.57 -1.66
CA TYR A 209 -14.94 4.96 -2.06
C TYR A 209 -14.93 5.18 -3.58
N GLN A 210 -14.70 4.15 -4.40
CA GLN A 210 -14.86 4.23 -5.85
C GLN A 210 -16.32 4.02 -6.27
N PHE A 211 -17.00 3.00 -5.75
CA PHE A 211 -18.30 2.56 -6.31
C PHE A 211 -19.51 3.39 -5.89
N THR A 212 -19.44 4.18 -4.81
CA THR A 212 -20.61 4.93 -4.32
C THR A 212 -20.97 6.14 -5.21
N ASN A 213 -20.17 6.46 -6.24
CA ASN A 213 -20.33 7.64 -7.10
C ASN A 213 -20.60 7.30 -8.59
N TYR A 214 -20.91 6.03 -8.94
CA TYR A 214 -21.17 5.61 -10.33
C TYR A 214 -22.65 5.30 -10.64
N HIS A 215 -23.59 5.87 -9.87
CA HIS A 215 -25.03 5.76 -10.14
C HIS A 215 -25.68 7.13 -10.22
#